data_AF-A0A2K3M709-F1
#
_entry.id   AF-A0A2K3M709-F1
#
_cell.length_a   1.000
_cell.length_b   1.000
_cell.length_c   1.000
_cell.angle_alpha   90.00
_cell.angle_beta   90.00
_cell.angle_gamma   90.00
#
_symmetry.space_group_name_H-M   'P 1'
#
loop_
_entity.id
_entity.type
_entity.pdbx_description
1 polymer ?
#
loop_
_entity_poly.entity_id
_entity_poly.type
_entity_poly.pdbx_seq_one_letter_code
_entity_poly.pdbx_strand_id
1 'polypeptide(L)'
;MSLAMICLCVISGILFSRIESLKDRLATLDENGGEEGLSETELNEFHGITSNIHSLSRLHASINRQQSRSRWLKEGDANTKYFHYVLASCKRGNAISSLQVDSSTVEGVASIRQAVVEHFASHFEDVRMARPGVENLVFKRLQQSELSSLIKPFSMEEVKAAVWDCDSYKSPGPDGINFGFIKDFWDLLQDDVMRFIVDFHWNGRLTKGLNATFIALISKVDSPQQLTDFRPISLVGSLYKILAKVLANRLRLVVGSLILESQTAFVKDRQILDGILIANEVVDDARRSKKELMLFKVDFEKAYDSVDWGYLDASYGENGLPNLVEEGDPLSPFLFLLAAEGLHVLMEAMVESNLFTGYRVDETDPVSVSHLQFADDTLLLGTKSWAIVRALRAVLVLFETMSGLKVNFNKSLLVGVNIPDSWLGEAASALCCRVGKIPFLYLGLLIGGDP
;
A
#
# COMPACT_ATOMS: atom_id res chain seq x y z
N MET A 1 -44.61 32.75 -1.90
CA MET A 1 -44.18 32.43 -3.28
C MET A 1 -43.95 33.74 -4.00
N SER A 2 -42.80 33.96 -4.65
CA SER A 2 -42.56 35.20 -5.40
C SER A 2 -43.57 35.34 -6.54
N LEU A 3 -44.02 36.57 -6.86
CA LEU A 3 -44.92 36.85 -7.97
C LEU A 3 -44.42 36.26 -9.31
N ALA A 4 -43.09 36.20 -9.48
CA ALA A 4 -42.45 35.61 -10.66
C ALA A 4 -42.62 34.07 -10.73
N MET A 5 -42.72 33.39 -9.58
CA MET A 5 -42.89 31.94 -9.51
C MET A 5 -44.33 31.52 -9.85
N ILE A 6 -45.30 32.36 -9.49
CA ILE A 6 -46.71 32.18 -9.89
C ILE A 6 -46.83 32.35 -11.42
N CYS A 7 -46.22 33.39 -12.00
CA CYS A 7 -46.18 33.56 -13.46
C CYS A 7 -45.50 32.39 -14.19
N LEU A 8 -44.38 31.88 -13.68
CA LEU A 8 -43.69 30.74 -14.28
C LEU A 8 -44.56 29.48 -14.26
N CYS A 9 -45.26 29.19 -13.16
CA CYS A 9 -46.14 28.01 -13.07
C CYS A 9 -47.32 28.10 -14.06
N VAL A 10 -47.90 29.29 -14.25
CA VAL A 10 -48.95 29.52 -15.24
C VAL A 10 -48.42 29.30 -16.67
N ILE A 11 -47.22 29.82 -16.98
CA ILE A 11 -46.58 29.64 -18.30
C ILE A 11 -46.26 28.16 -18.55
N SER A 12 -45.76 27.43 -17.54
CA SER A 12 -45.48 25.99 -17.65
C SER A 12 -46.75 25.18 -17.94
N GLY A 13 -47.86 25.49 -17.25
CA GLY A 13 -49.16 24.85 -17.51
C GLY A 13 -49.70 25.08 -18.92
N ILE A 14 -49.53 26.29 -19.47
CA ILE A 14 -49.93 26.63 -20.86
C ILE A 14 -49.06 25.91 -21.89
N LEU A 15 -47.75 25.76 -21.63
CA LEU A 15 -46.86 25.01 -22.50
C LEU A 15 -47.18 23.52 -22.50
N PHE A 16 -47.51 22.95 -21.33
CA PHE A 16 -47.88 21.54 -21.20
C PHE A 16 -49.17 21.22 -21.95
N SER A 17 -50.22 22.03 -21.81
CA SER A 17 -51.49 21.80 -22.53
C SER A 17 -51.32 21.91 -24.05
N ARG A 18 -50.45 22.80 -24.53
CA ARG A 18 -50.15 22.95 -25.96
C ARG A 18 -49.33 21.78 -26.52
N ILE A 19 -48.45 21.18 -25.72
CA ILE A 19 -47.71 19.96 -26.08
C ILE A 19 -48.65 18.76 -26.18
N GLU A 20 -49.58 18.58 -25.23
CA GLU A 20 -50.55 17.49 -25.27
C GLU A 20 -51.50 17.62 -26.48
N SER A 21 -52.01 18.82 -26.77
CA SER A 21 -52.83 19.03 -27.97
C SER A 21 -52.11 18.73 -29.28
N LEU A 22 -50.79 19.00 -29.37
CA LEU A 22 -50.00 18.66 -30.55
C LEU A 22 -49.70 17.15 -30.64
N LYS A 23 -49.58 16.44 -29.50
CA LYS A 23 -49.43 14.98 -29.48
C LYS A 23 -50.71 14.26 -29.87
N ASP A 24 -51.88 14.73 -29.44
CA ASP A 24 -53.17 14.17 -29.87
C ASP A 24 -53.36 14.36 -31.38
N ARG A 25 -52.96 15.53 -31.90
CA ARG A 25 -52.94 15.80 -33.35
C ARG A 25 -51.96 14.91 -34.11
N LEU A 26 -50.81 14.59 -33.51
CA LEU A 26 -49.83 13.67 -34.09
C LEU A 26 -50.36 12.22 -34.10
N ALA A 27 -51.04 11.78 -33.03
CA ALA A 27 -51.61 10.44 -32.93
C ALA A 27 -52.73 10.19 -33.95
N THR A 28 -53.59 11.20 -34.19
CA THR A 28 -54.62 11.11 -35.25
C THR A 28 -54.04 11.05 -36.66
N LEU A 29 -52.92 11.73 -36.92
CA LEU A 29 -52.20 11.62 -38.20
C LEU A 29 -51.49 10.26 -38.34
N ASP A 30 -50.95 9.69 -37.25
CA ASP A 30 -50.35 8.35 -37.25
C ASP A 30 -51.39 7.24 -37.48
N GLU A 31 -52.59 7.34 -36.89
CA GLU A 31 -53.68 6.38 -37.11
C GLU A 31 -54.19 6.42 -38.56
N ASN A 32 -54.38 7.62 -39.13
CA ASN A 32 -54.80 7.77 -40.51
C ASN A 32 -53.75 7.26 -41.51
N GLY A 33 -52.46 7.45 -41.22
CA GLY A 33 -51.36 6.96 -42.06
C GLY A 33 -51.16 5.44 -42.06
N GLY A 34 -51.76 4.73 -41.09
CA GLY A 34 -51.75 3.27 -41.00
C GLY A 34 -52.81 2.59 -41.88
N GLU A 35 -53.90 3.29 -42.22
CA GLU A 35 -55.01 2.73 -43.01
C GLU A 35 -54.91 3.09 -44.50
N GLU A 36 -54.56 4.34 -44.84
CA GLU A 36 -54.31 4.80 -46.21
C GLU A 36 -53.06 5.71 -46.18
N GLY A 37 -51.97 5.32 -46.85
CA GLY A 37 -50.67 6.00 -46.70
C GLY A 37 -50.72 7.53 -46.84
N LEU A 38 -49.96 8.25 -46.00
CA LEU A 38 -50.00 9.71 -45.86
C LEU A 38 -49.64 10.46 -47.16
N SER A 39 -50.34 11.56 -47.42
CA SER A 39 -49.99 12.50 -48.50
C SER A 39 -48.72 13.30 -48.19
N GLU A 40 -48.04 13.82 -49.22
CA GLU A 40 -46.82 14.62 -49.06
C GLU A 40 -47.03 15.90 -48.23
N THR A 41 -48.25 16.46 -48.25
CA THR A 41 -48.64 17.58 -47.40
C THR A 41 -48.78 17.19 -45.93
N GLU A 42 -49.38 16.03 -45.66
CA GLU A 42 -49.55 15.52 -44.30
C GLU A 42 -48.22 15.05 -43.70
N LEU A 43 -47.30 14.52 -44.52
CA LEU A 43 -45.95 14.16 -44.10
C LEU A 43 -45.13 15.39 -43.68
N ASN A 44 -45.26 16.50 -44.40
CA ASN A 44 -44.61 17.76 -44.03
C ASN A 44 -45.22 18.38 -42.77
N GLU A 45 -46.54 18.27 -42.59
CA GLU A 45 -47.21 18.67 -41.36
C GLU A 45 -46.76 17.81 -40.17
N PHE A 46 -46.64 16.49 -40.37
CA PHE A 46 -46.14 15.53 -39.39
C PHE A 46 -44.75 15.93 -38.89
N HIS A 47 -43.79 16.13 -39.80
CA HIS A 47 -42.43 16.57 -39.43
C HIS A 47 -42.41 17.94 -38.74
N GLY A 48 -43.28 18.86 -39.17
CA GLY A 48 -43.45 20.17 -38.54
C GLY A 48 -43.97 20.08 -37.10
N ILE A 49 -44.97 19.24 -36.85
CA ILE A 49 -45.55 19.00 -35.52
C ILE A 49 -44.52 18.34 -34.60
N THR A 50 -43.79 17.32 -35.08
CA THR A 50 -42.73 16.66 -34.28
C THR A 50 -41.64 17.66 -33.88
N SER A 51 -41.17 18.50 -34.81
CA SER A 51 -40.18 19.54 -34.52
C SER A 51 -40.66 20.56 -33.48
N ASN A 52 -41.94 20.96 -33.58
CA ASN A 52 -42.57 21.86 -32.62
C ASN A 52 -42.75 21.23 -31.23
N ILE A 53 -43.11 19.94 -31.14
CA ILE A 53 -43.18 19.21 -29.86
C ILE A 53 -41.79 19.17 -29.22
N HIS A 54 -40.73 18.88 -29.98
CA HIS A 54 -39.37 18.87 -29.43
C HIS A 54 -38.90 20.24 -28.95
N SER A 55 -39.18 21.31 -29.71
CA SER A 55 -38.77 22.66 -29.31
C SER A 55 -39.53 23.14 -28.06
N LEU A 56 -40.84 22.92 -27.99
CA LEU A 56 -41.67 23.28 -26.84
C LEU A 56 -41.34 22.43 -25.61
N SER A 57 -41.06 21.13 -25.80
CA SER A 57 -40.66 20.22 -24.70
C SER A 57 -39.31 20.62 -24.08
N ARG A 58 -38.34 21.09 -24.88
CA ARG A 58 -37.08 21.66 -24.37
C ARG A 58 -37.31 22.93 -23.56
N LEU A 59 -38.19 23.82 -24.02
CA LEU A 59 -38.55 25.04 -23.29
C LEU A 59 -39.25 24.72 -21.97
N HIS A 60 -40.20 23.77 -22.00
CA HIS A 60 -40.91 23.28 -20.82
C HIS A 60 -39.97 22.62 -19.81
N ALA A 61 -39.01 21.81 -20.26
CA ALA A 61 -37.97 21.24 -19.39
C ALA A 61 -37.09 22.31 -18.75
N SER A 62 -36.74 23.38 -19.47
CA SER A 62 -35.97 24.52 -18.94
C SER A 62 -36.76 25.30 -17.87
N ILE A 63 -38.06 25.51 -18.09
CA ILE A 63 -38.94 26.17 -17.11
C ILE A 63 -39.13 25.29 -15.87
N ASN A 64 -39.36 23.99 -16.05
CA ASN A 64 -39.44 23.03 -14.94
C ASN A 64 -38.12 22.92 -14.18
N ARG A 65 -36.96 23.08 -14.85
CA ARG A 65 -35.65 23.19 -14.21
C ARG A 65 -35.53 24.44 -13.32
N GLN A 66 -36.03 25.59 -13.78
CA GLN A 66 -36.04 26.81 -12.94
C GLN A 66 -37.04 26.71 -11.77
N GLN A 67 -38.20 26.09 -12.00
CA GLN A 67 -39.24 25.90 -10.98
C GLN A 67 -38.87 24.86 -9.92
N SER A 68 -38.27 23.74 -10.33
CA SER A 68 -37.85 22.66 -9.43
C SER A 68 -36.77 23.09 -8.45
N ARG A 69 -36.13 24.24 -8.68
CA ARG A 69 -34.97 24.73 -7.91
C ARG A 69 -33.88 23.66 -7.77
N SER A 70 -33.80 22.70 -8.70
CA SER A 70 -32.87 21.58 -8.61
C SER A 70 -31.43 22.11 -8.59
N ARG A 71 -30.80 22.05 -7.41
CA ARG A 71 -29.49 22.61 -7.09
C ARG A 71 -28.32 21.70 -7.47
N TRP A 72 -28.59 20.57 -8.11
CA TRP A 72 -27.56 19.57 -8.40
C TRP A 72 -26.41 20.10 -9.27
N LEU A 73 -26.68 21.02 -10.21
CA LEU A 73 -25.64 21.73 -10.98
C LEU A 73 -24.84 22.76 -10.17
N LYS A 74 -25.29 23.12 -8.97
CA LYS A 74 -24.62 24.07 -8.07
C LYS A 74 -23.82 23.36 -6.97
N GLU A 75 -24.13 22.10 -6.68
CA GLU A 75 -23.53 21.30 -5.61
C GLU A 75 -22.52 20.27 -6.11
N GLY A 76 -22.49 19.96 -7.41
CA GLY A 76 -21.49 19.05 -8.00
C GLY A 76 -20.04 19.54 -7.90
N ASP A 77 -19.82 20.84 -7.63
CA ASP A 77 -18.49 21.48 -7.64
C ASP A 77 -18.28 22.50 -6.51
N ALA A 78 -19.17 22.56 -5.51
CA ALA A 78 -19.08 23.55 -4.43
C ALA A 78 -18.64 22.90 -3.11
N ASN A 79 -17.77 23.60 -2.38
CA ASN A 79 -17.39 23.30 -0.99
C ASN A 79 -18.63 23.34 -0.07
N THR A 80 -19.38 22.23 -0.05
CA THR A 80 -20.65 22.12 0.65
C THR A 80 -20.44 22.18 2.17
N LYS A 81 -21.49 22.55 2.92
CA LYS A 81 -21.49 22.45 4.38
C LYS A 81 -21.14 21.05 4.86
N TYR A 82 -21.48 20.02 4.09
CA TYR A 82 -21.09 18.64 4.36
C TYR A 82 -19.57 18.48 4.32
N PHE A 83 -18.89 18.92 3.24
CA PHE A 83 -17.43 18.85 3.16
C PHE A 83 -16.76 19.68 4.26
N HIS A 84 -17.27 20.88 4.57
CA HIS A 84 -16.78 21.66 5.70
C HIS A 84 -16.99 20.98 7.05
N TYR A 85 -18.11 20.27 7.24
CA TYR A 85 -18.38 19.51 8.47
C TYR A 85 -17.44 18.31 8.59
N VAL A 86 -17.25 17.54 7.51
CA VAL A 86 -16.30 16.42 7.45
C VAL A 86 -14.88 16.92 7.71
N LEU A 87 -14.45 17.99 7.02
CA LEU A 87 -13.14 18.62 7.23
C LEU A 87 -12.98 19.14 8.66
N ALA A 88 -14.00 19.78 9.24
CA ALA A 88 -13.94 20.25 10.62
C ALA A 88 -13.90 19.08 11.60
N SER A 89 -14.57 17.97 11.32
CA SER A 89 -14.51 16.75 12.11
C SER A 89 -13.12 16.10 12.05
N CYS A 90 -12.56 15.93 10.86
CA CYS A 90 -11.19 15.44 10.67
C CYS A 90 -10.16 16.38 11.31
N LYS A 91 -10.33 17.70 11.18
CA LYS A 91 -9.47 18.68 11.86
C LYS A 91 -9.52 18.56 13.37
N ARG A 92 -10.70 18.31 13.96
CA ARG A 92 -10.83 18.08 15.41
C ARG A 92 -10.16 16.77 15.83
N GLY A 93 -10.36 15.69 15.07
CA GLY A 93 -9.77 14.38 15.37
C GLY A 93 -8.25 14.33 15.17
N ASN A 94 -7.72 15.08 14.20
CA ASN A 94 -6.29 15.10 13.87
C ASN A 94 -5.53 16.28 14.51
N ALA A 95 -6.21 17.15 15.26
CA ALA A 95 -5.56 18.26 15.94
C ALA A 95 -4.73 17.74 17.12
N ILE A 96 -3.43 18.00 17.09
CA ILE A 96 -2.53 17.70 18.19
C ILE A 96 -2.55 18.89 19.15
N SER A 97 -3.34 18.80 20.22
CA SER A 97 -3.46 19.85 21.24
C SER A 97 -2.34 19.81 22.27
N SER A 98 -1.87 18.62 22.60
CA SER A 98 -0.81 18.35 23.57
C SER A 98 -0.05 17.09 23.13
N LEU A 99 1.21 17.01 23.52
CA LEU A 99 2.08 15.88 23.21
C LEU A 99 2.93 15.53 24.42
N GLN A 100 2.97 14.26 24.82
CA GLN A 100 3.90 13.80 25.86
C GLN A 100 5.26 13.49 25.24
N VAL A 101 6.30 14.16 25.74
CA VAL A 101 7.70 13.96 25.35
C VAL A 101 8.51 13.76 26.64
N ASP A 102 9.18 12.61 26.76
CA ASP A 102 10.06 12.26 27.89
C ASP A 102 9.45 12.53 29.28
N SER A 103 8.18 12.16 29.47
CA SER A 103 7.39 12.35 30.70
C SER A 103 6.90 13.79 30.97
N SER A 104 7.16 14.73 30.06
CA SER A 104 6.65 16.11 30.13
C SER A 104 5.57 16.35 29.09
N THR A 105 4.49 17.04 29.47
CA THR A 105 3.43 17.44 28.53
C THR A 105 3.83 18.74 27.86
N VAL A 106 4.04 18.68 26.55
CA VAL A 106 4.30 19.84 25.70
C VAL A 106 2.98 20.36 25.16
N GLU A 107 2.69 21.62 25.44
CA GLU A 107 1.50 22.32 24.96
C GLU A 107 1.90 23.54 24.11
N GLY A 108 1.01 23.90 23.19
CA GLY A 108 1.21 25.04 22.29
C GLY A 108 1.84 24.68 20.95
N VAL A 109 1.36 25.33 19.90
CA VAL A 109 1.68 24.99 18.49
C VAL A 109 3.18 25.06 18.20
N ALA A 110 3.89 26.07 18.72
CA ALA A 110 5.31 26.24 18.48
C ALA A 110 6.14 25.13 19.14
N SER A 111 5.85 24.83 20.41
CA SER A 111 6.54 23.80 21.18
C SER A 111 6.30 22.41 20.61
N ILE A 112 5.06 22.09 20.22
CA ILE A 112 4.71 20.82 19.56
C ILE A 112 5.44 20.69 18.23
N ARG A 113 5.46 21.75 17.41
CA ARG A 113 6.19 21.73 16.13
C ARG A 113 7.68 21.46 16.33
N GLN A 114 8.29 22.10 17.31
CA GLN A 114 9.70 21.89 17.63
C GLN A 114 9.97 20.45 18.07
N ALA A 115 9.15 19.93 19.00
CA ALA A 115 9.27 18.55 19.46
C ALA A 115 9.11 17.51 18.34
N VAL A 116 8.18 17.74 17.40
CA VAL A 116 7.99 16.89 16.22
C VAL A 116 9.23 16.94 15.32
N VAL A 117 9.75 18.14 15.04
CA VAL A 117 10.94 18.31 14.19
C VAL A 117 12.15 17.65 14.83
N GLU A 118 12.40 17.85 16.11
CA GLU A 118 13.52 17.23 16.84
C GLU A 118 13.40 15.71 16.87
N HIS A 119 12.19 15.18 17.10
CA HIS A 119 11.94 13.74 17.06
C HIS A 119 12.25 13.13 15.70
N PHE A 120 11.75 13.71 14.60
CA PHE A 120 12.02 13.17 13.27
C PHE A 120 13.45 13.47 12.80
N ALA A 121 14.03 14.62 13.16
CA ALA A 121 15.42 14.92 12.85
C ALA A 121 16.36 13.90 13.49
N SER A 122 16.20 13.60 14.78
CA SER A 122 16.96 12.54 15.45
C SER A 122 16.64 11.15 14.91
N HIS A 123 15.40 10.91 14.46
CA HIS A 123 15.01 9.61 13.90
C HIS A 123 15.62 9.34 12.53
N PHE A 124 15.73 10.35 11.68
CA PHE A 124 16.35 10.27 10.34
C PHE A 124 17.83 10.64 10.35
N GLU A 125 18.41 10.94 11.51
CA GLU A 125 19.84 11.20 11.63
C GLU A 125 20.61 9.90 11.42
N ASP A 126 21.57 9.95 10.50
CA ASP A 126 22.37 8.79 10.10
C ASP A 126 23.28 8.36 11.27
N VAL A 127 22.90 7.28 11.95
CA VAL A 127 23.71 6.72 13.04
C VAL A 127 24.83 5.90 12.41
N ARG A 128 25.98 6.56 12.19
CA ARG A 128 27.22 5.91 11.72
C ARG A 128 27.78 4.97 12.79
N MET A 129 27.26 3.75 12.83
CA MET A 129 27.80 2.66 13.63
C MET A 129 28.63 1.74 12.74
N ALA A 130 29.80 1.32 13.22
CA ALA A 130 30.54 0.25 12.57
C ALA A 130 29.73 -1.05 12.72
N ARG A 131 29.20 -1.55 11.61
CA ARG A 131 28.41 -2.79 11.55
C ARG A 131 29.30 -3.95 11.10
N PRO A 132 29.04 -5.19 11.55
CA PRO A 132 29.73 -6.36 11.02
C PRO A 132 29.49 -6.51 9.52
N GLY A 133 30.54 -6.82 8.76
CA GLY A 133 30.43 -7.04 7.32
C GLY A 133 29.68 -8.33 6.98
N VAL A 134 29.05 -8.34 5.80
CA VAL A 134 28.32 -9.49 5.24
C VAL A 134 29.15 -10.35 4.30
N GLU A 135 30.47 -10.14 4.26
CA GLU A 135 31.38 -10.69 3.25
C GLU A 135 31.43 -12.23 3.22
N ASN A 136 31.09 -12.87 4.35
CA ASN A 136 31.04 -14.34 4.45
C ASN A 136 29.64 -14.93 4.19
N LEU A 137 28.65 -14.10 3.88
CA LEU A 137 27.29 -14.54 3.55
C LEU A 137 27.15 -14.68 2.03
N VAL A 138 26.59 -15.80 1.59
CA VAL A 138 26.40 -16.10 0.17
C VAL A 138 24.98 -15.73 -0.23
N PHE A 139 24.82 -14.57 -0.86
CA PHE A 139 23.55 -14.14 -1.45
C PHE A 139 23.42 -14.66 -2.88
N LYS A 140 22.19 -14.92 -3.31
CA LYS A 140 21.90 -15.21 -4.73
C LYS A 140 22.25 -14.01 -5.60
N ARG A 141 22.78 -14.31 -6.79
CA ARG A 141 23.18 -13.31 -7.78
C ARG A 141 22.26 -13.39 -9.00
N LEU A 142 21.91 -12.23 -9.55
CA LEU A 142 21.19 -12.15 -10.81
C LEU A 142 22.04 -12.71 -11.96
N GLN A 143 21.37 -13.30 -12.93
CA GLN A 143 22.04 -13.64 -14.19
C GLN A 143 22.29 -12.38 -15.03
N GLN A 144 23.30 -12.44 -15.90
CA GLN A 144 23.68 -11.31 -16.75
C GLN A 144 22.52 -10.80 -17.62
N SER A 145 21.64 -11.68 -18.08
CA SER A 145 20.45 -11.34 -18.86
C SER A 145 19.43 -10.53 -18.04
N GLU A 146 19.19 -10.91 -16.79
CA GLU A 146 18.29 -10.22 -15.86
C GLU A 146 18.83 -8.83 -15.52
N LEU A 147 20.13 -8.76 -15.22
CA LEU A 147 20.83 -7.50 -14.97
C LEU A 147 20.74 -6.54 -16.15
N SER A 148 20.97 -7.05 -17.37
CA SER A 148 20.86 -6.24 -18.59
C SER A 148 19.44 -5.72 -18.81
N SER A 149 18.42 -6.47 -18.40
CA SER A 149 17.02 -6.03 -18.48
C SER A 149 16.67 -4.94 -17.47
N LEU A 150 17.32 -4.90 -16.31
CA LEU A 150 17.11 -3.83 -15.32
C LEU A 150 17.73 -2.50 -15.75
N ILE A 151 18.89 -2.55 -16.40
CA ILE A 151 19.72 -1.37 -16.72
C ILE A 151 19.39 -0.81 -18.12
N LYS A 152 18.53 -1.46 -18.91
CA LYS A 152 18.15 -0.94 -20.24
C LYS A 152 17.52 0.47 -20.16
N PRO A 153 17.63 1.31 -21.19
CA PRO A 153 16.93 2.60 -21.22
C PRO A 153 15.42 2.44 -21.04
N PHE A 154 14.76 3.43 -20.43
CA PHE A 154 13.30 3.45 -20.23
C PHE A 154 12.58 3.75 -21.55
N SER A 155 11.47 3.04 -21.81
CA SER A 155 10.61 3.31 -22.96
C SER A 155 9.39 4.15 -22.58
N MET A 156 8.84 4.89 -23.55
CA MET A 156 7.64 5.70 -23.33
C MET A 156 6.44 4.82 -22.91
N GLU A 157 6.32 3.63 -23.48
CA GLU A 157 5.24 2.68 -23.18
C GLU A 157 5.32 2.17 -21.76
N GLU A 158 6.53 1.87 -21.27
CA GLU A 158 6.78 1.43 -19.90
C GLU A 158 6.40 2.52 -18.89
N VAL A 159 6.82 3.76 -19.15
CA VAL A 159 6.51 4.92 -18.29
C VAL A 159 5.02 5.22 -18.32
N LYS A 160 4.39 5.19 -19.50
CA LYS A 160 2.95 5.38 -19.66
C LYS A 160 2.17 4.31 -18.90
N ALA A 161 2.57 3.05 -19.00
CA ALA A 161 1.93 1.97 -18.24
C ALA A 161 2.01 2.21 -16.73
N ALA A 162 3.15 2.67 -16.21
CA ALA A 162 3.32 3.00 -14.79
C ALA A 162 2.40 4.14 -14.33
N VAL A 163 2.22 5.18 -15.15
CA VAL A 163 1.30 6.30 -14.87
C VAL A 163 -0.15 5.83 -14.84
N TRP A 164 -0.56 4.96 -15.77
CA TRP A 164 -1.94 4.47 -15.85
C TRP A 164 -2.30 3.50 -14.71
N ASP A 165 -1.34 2.71 -14.24
CA ASP A 165 -1.50 1.81 -13.08
C ASP A 165 -1.68 2.57 -11.75
N CYS A 166 -1.28 3.84 -11.70
CA CYS A 166 -1.44 4.67 -10.51
C CYS A 166 -2.85 5.27 -10.41
N ASP A 167 -3.43 5.33 -9.21
CA ASP A 167 -4.73 5.98 -8.97
C ASP A 167 -4.62 7.51 -9.17
N SER A 168 -5.57 8.07 -9.91
CA SER A 168 -5.59 9.47 -10.36
C SER A 168 -5.69 10.49 -9.21
N TYR A 169 -6.40 10.17 -8.13
CA TYR A 169 -6.79 11.16 -7.12
C TYR A 169 -6.11 10.94 -5.76
N LYS A 170 -4.96 10.26 -5.75
CA LYS A 170 -4.10 10.17 -4.56
C LYS A 170 -3.56 11.55 -4.16
N SER A 171 -3.32 11.71 -2.85
CA SER A 171 -2.77 12.95 -2.28
C SER A 171 -1.46 13.36 -2.97
N PRO A 172 -1.35 14.62 -3.41
CA PRO A 172 -0.16 15.13 -4.06
C PRO A 172 0.96 15.39 -3.06
N GLY A 173 2.18 15.55 -3.59
CA GLY A 173 3.32 16.04 -2.80
C GLY A 173 3.29 17.56 -2.63
N PRO A 174 4.43 18.17 -2.28
CA PRO A 174 4.56 19.62 -2.12
C PRO A 174 4.26 20.44 -3.39
N ASP A 175 4.33 19.81 -4.56
CA ASP A 175 4.01 20.39 -5.86
C ASP A 175 2.51 20.55 -6.12
N GLY A 176 1.65 19.87 -5.35
CA GLY A 176 0.20 19.88 -5.53
C GLY A 176 -0.30 19.13 -6.77
N ILE A 177 0.57 18.44 -7.50
CA ILE A 177 0.23 17.75 -8.75
C ILE A 177 -0.15 16.30 -8.45
N ASN A 178 -1.33 15.86 -8.91
CA ASN A 178 -1.80 14.49 -8.81
C ASN A 178 -1.68 13.74 -10.16
N PHE A 179 -1.91 12.42 -10.14
CA PHE A 179 -1.87 11.60 -11.35
C PHE A 179 -3.01 11.91 -12.32
N GLY A 180 -4.15 12.39 -11.83
CA GLY A 180 -5.27 12.83 -12.68
C GLY A 180 -4.82 13.93 -13.64
N PHE A 181 -4.15 14.96 -13.13
CA PHE A 181 -3.56 16.01 -13.94
C PHE A 181 -2.57 15.45 -14.98
N ILE A 182 -1.67 14.56 -14.57
CA ILE A 182 -0.68 13.97 -15.50
C ILE A 182 -1.35 13.15 -16.60
N LYS A 183 -2.43 12.42 -16.28
CA LYS A 183 -3.19 11.62 -17.25
C LYS A 183 -3.98 12.50 -18.21
N ASP A 184 -4.63 13.54 -17.71
CA ASP A 184 -5.46 14.45 -18.50
C ASP A 184 -4.61 15.27 -19.49
N PHE A 185 -3.39 15.65 -19.08
CA PHE A 185 -2.45 16.43 -19.89
C PHE A 185 -1.28 15.60 -20.43
N TRP A 186 -1.41 14.27 -20.51
CA TRP A 186 -0.33 13.37 -20.89
C TRP A 186 0.30 13.74 -22.23
N ASP A 187 -0.53 14.04 -23.23
CA ASP A 187 -0.04 14.34 -24.59
C ASP A 187 0.85 15.60 -24.63
N LEU A 188 0.71 16.51 -23.66
CA LEU A 188 1.56 17.69 -23.50
C LEU A 188 2.79 17.43 -22.63
N LEU A 189 2.66 16.58 -21.60
CA LEU A 189 3.67 16.37 -20.57
C LEU A 189 4.61 15.19 -20.83
N GLN A 190 4.24 14.26 -21.70
CA GLN A 190 4.96 13.00 -21.90
C GLN A 190 6.44 13.21 -22.25
N ASP A 191 6.77 14.21 -23.06
CA ASP A 191 8.15 14.52 -23.46
C ASP A 191 8.97 15.13 -22.31
N ASP A 192 8.33 15.88 -21.41
CA ASP A 192 8.98 16.41 -20.20
C ASP A 192 9.23 15.28 -19.18
N VAL A 193 8.24 14.41 -18.97
CA VAL A 193 8.36 13.25 -18.07
C VAL A 193 9.45 12.30 -18.57
N MET A 194 9.50 12.03 -19.88
CA MET A 194 10.56 11.20 -20.46
C MET A 194 11.93 11.83 -20.34
N ARG A 195 12.06 13.14 -20.56
CA ARG A 195 13.34 13.84 -20.36
C ARG A 195 13.84 13.70 -18.93
N PHE A 196 12.95 13.83 -17.94
CA PHE A 196 13.29 13.62 -16.53
C PHE A 196 13.82 12.20 -16.26
N ILE A 197 13.11 11.18 -16.75
CA ILE A 197 13.49 9.77 -16.52
C ILE A 197 14.78 9.39 -17.25
N VAL A 198 15.01 9.93 -18.45
CA VAL A 198 16.25 9.71 -19.21
C VAL A 198 17.43 10.42 -18.55
N ASP A 199 17.24 11.64 -18.05
CA ASP A 199 18.28 12.36 -17.30
C ASP A 199 18.70 11.59 -16.05
N PHE A 200 17.71 11.05 -15.31
CA PHE A 200 17.98 10.16 -14.18
C PHE A 200 18.77 8.91 -14.60
N HIS A 201 18.37 8.27 -15.70
CA HIS A 201 19.04 7.05 -16.19
C HIS A 201 20.53 7.28 -16.47
N TRP A 202 20.87 8.43 -17.06
CA TRP A 202 22.25 8.72 -17.47
C TRP A 202 23.12 9.27 -16.35
N ASN A 203 22.54 10.11 -15.48
CA ASN A 203 23.29 10.82 -14.44
C ASN A 203 23.24 10.11 -13.07
N GLY A 204 22.28 9.21 -12.86
CA GLY A 204 22.04 8.53 -11.58
C GLY A 204 21.70 9.51 -10.44
N ARG A 205 21.13 10.68 -10.76
CA ARG A 205 20.88 11.74 -9.79
C ARG A 205 19.52 12.38 -10.01
N LEU A 206 18.83 12.65 -8.90
CA LEU A 206 17.58 13.40 -8.92
C LEU A 206 17.81 14.91 -8.85
N THR A 207 16.98 15.66 -9.56
CA THR A 207 16.98 17.13 -9.49
C THR A 207 16.62 17.58 -8.08
N LYS A 208 17.37 18.57 -7.56
CA LYS A 208 17.14 19.11 -6.21
C LYS A 208 15.69 19.58 -6.06
N GLY A 209 15.04 19.14 -4.98
CA GLY A 209 13.65 19.47 -4.65
C GLY A 209 12.63 18.38 -4.99
N LEU A 210 12.95 17.42 -5.87
CA LEU A 210 12.03 16.30 -6.17
C LEU A 210 11.85 15.33 -5.00
N ASN A 211 12.87 15.20 -4.14
CA ASN A 211 12.83 14.41 -2.91
C ASN A 211 12.25 15.19 -1.72
N ALA A 212 11.72 16.41 -1.93
CA ALA A 212 11.02 17.12 -0.87
C ALA A 212 9.66 16.45 -0.64
N THR A 213 9.41 16.05 0.61
CA THR A 213 8.18 15.38 1.01
C THR A 213 7.52 16.11 2.17
N PHE A 214 6.19 16.01 2.26
CA PHE A 214 5.50 16.37 3.49
C PHE A 214 5.25 15.12 4.32
N ILE A 215 5.58 15.16 5.61
CA ILE A 215 5.24 14.10 6.56
C ILE A 215 3.87 14.43 7.15
N ALA A 216 2.85 13.65 6.80
CA ALA A 216 1.53 13.71 7.40
C ALA A 216 1.44 12.70 8.55
N LEU A 217 1.02 13.15 9.73
CA LEU A 217 0.81 12.29 10.89
C LEU A 217 -0.65 11.82 10.93
N ILE A 218 -0.87 10.51 10.82
CA ILE A 218 -2.19 9.89 10.96
C ILE A 218 -2.27 9.15 12.28
N SER A 219 -3.30 9.39 13.08
CA SER A 219 -3.48 8.69 14.35
C SER A 219 -3.72 7.19 14.14
N LYS A 220 -3.04 6.36 14.94
CA LYS A 220 -3.28 4.90 15.00
C LYS A 220 -4.38 4.55 16.01
N VAL A 221 -4.67 5.46 16.93
CA VAL A 221 -5.60 5.29 18.06
C VAL A 221 -6.51 6.52 18.17
N ASP A 222 -7.66 6.38 18.83
CA ASP A 222 -8.67 7.44 18.93
C ASP A 222 -8.18 8.69 19.71
N SER A 223 -7.24 8.52 20.63
CA SER A 223 -6.70 9.59 21.49
C SER A 223 -5.18 9.50 21.60
N PRO A 224 -4.42 9.89 20.57
CA PRO A 224 -2.96 9.78 20.58
C PRO A 224 -2.37 10.74 21.61
N GLN A 225 -1.41 10.26 22.41
CA GLN A 225 -0.73 11.06 23.44
C GLN A 225 0.75 11.25 23.12
N GLN A 226 1.36 10.31 22.39
CA GLN A 226 2.77 10.28 22.05
C GLN A 226 2.97 10.26 20.52
N LEU A 227 4.15 10.64 20.04
CA LEU A 227 4.45 10.61 18.59
C LEU A 227 4.41 9.19 18.00
N THR A 228 4.67 8.17 18.81
CA THR A 228 4.59 6.75 18.41
C THR A 228 3.17 6.30 18.09
N ASP A 229 2.16 6.99 18.64
CA ASP A 229 0.75 6.74 18.38
C ASP A 229 0.31 7.24 17.00
N PHE A 230 1.17 8.01 16.33
CA PHE A 230 0.97 8.42 14.95
C PHE A 230 1.73 7.51 13.98
N ARG A 231 1.16 7.34 12.80
CA ARG A 231 1.82 6.80 11.62
C ARG A 231 2.27 7.98 10.75
N PRO A 232 3.59 8.17 10.53
CA PRO A 232 4.05 9.12 9.55
C PRO A 232 3.76 8.59 8.14
N ILE A 233 3.27 9.46 7.25
CA ILE A 233 3.10 9.17 5.83
C ILE A 233 3.83 10.24 5.03
N SER A 234 4.77 9.81 4.21
CA SER A 234 5.50 10.66 3.27
C SER A 234 4.64 10.94 2.03
N LEU A 235 4.24 12.21 1.86
CA LEU A 235 3.56 12.69 0.67
C LEU A 235 4.59 13.12 -0.36
N VAL A 236 4.95 12.17 -1.23
CA VAL A 236 5.96 12.38 -2.28
C VAL A 236 5.35 12.96 -3.56
N GLY A 237 6.14 13.73 -4.30
CA GLY A 237 5.76 14.30 -5.60
C GLY A 237 5.43 13.23 -6.64
N SER A 238 4.55 13.56 -7.58
CA SER A 238 4.04 12.59 -8.57
C SER A 238 5.11 12.13 -9.57
N LEU A 239 6.06 13.00 -9.94
CA LEU A 239 7.18 12.63 -10.83
C LEU A 239 8.09 11.55 -10.23
N TYR A 240 8.45 11.70 -8.95
CA TYR A 240 9.23 10.70 -8.25
C TYR A 240 8.46 9.39 -8.09
N LYS A 241 7.15 9.45 -7.82
CA LYS A 241 6.29 8.25 -7.78
C LYS A 241 6.28 7.52 -9.13
N ILE A 242 6.30 8.23 -10.26
CA ILE A 242 6.41 7.60 -11.59
C ILE A 242 7.74 6.86 -11.70
N LEU A 243 8.86 7.55 -11.43
CA LEU A 243 10.19 6.95 -11.52
C LEU A 243 10.27 5.67 -10.70
N ALA A 244 9.97 5.75 -9.41
CA ALA A 244 10.13 4.61 -8.54
C ALA A 244 9.07 3.52 -8.77
N LYS A 245 7.90 3.84 -9.36
CA LYS A 245 6.97 2.82 -9.87
C LYS A 245 7.54 2.06 -11.07
N VAL A 246 8.22 2.75 -11.99
CA VAL A 246 8.90 2.10 -13.12
C VAL A 246 10.02 1.19 -12.62
N LEU A 247 10.84 1.67 -11.67
CA LEU A 247 11.89 0.87 -11.04
C LEU A 247 11.32 -0.35 -10.32
N ALA A 248 10.24 -0.19 -9.56
CA ALA A 248 9.56 -1.28 -8.87
C ALA A 248 9.02 -2.34 -9.84
N ASN A 249 8.45 -1.92 -10.96
CA ASN A 249 7.95 -2.83 -11.99
C ASN A 249 9.09 -3.67 -12.61
N ARG A 250 10.27 -3.07 -12.83
CA ARG A 250 11.46 -3.80 -13.31
C ARG A 250 11.98 -4.78 -12.25
N LEU A 251 12.12 -4.32 -11.01
CA LEU A 251 12.62 -5.14 -9.91
C LEU A 251 11.72 -6.35 -9.65
N ARG A 252 10.40 -6.17 -9.77
CA ARG A 252 9.42 -7.26 -9.63
C ARG A 252 9.68 -8.45 -10.57
N LEU A 253 10.28 -8.23 -11.74
CA LEU A 253 10.56 -9.30 -12.71
C LEU A 253 11.71 -10.21 -12.28
N VAL A 254 12.63 -9.70 -11.46
CA VAL A 254 13.87 -10.38 -11.07
C VAL A 254 13.91 -10.73 -9.58
N VAL A 255 13.07 -10.09 -8.76
CA VAL A 255 13.11 -10.29 -7.31
C VAL A 255 12.91 -11.76 -6.91
N GLY A 256 12.15 -12.52 -7.71
CA GLY A 256 11.92 -13.95 -7.48
C GLY A 256 13.16 -14.85 -7.68
N SER A 257 14.16 -14.40 -8.44
CA SER A 257 15.44 -15.13 -8.58
C SER A 257 16.43 -14.78 -7.46
N LEU A 258 16.29 -13.61 -6.84
CA LEU A 258 17.06 -13.18 -5.68
C LEU A 258 16.54 -13.77 -4.37
N ILE A 259 15.22 -13.83 -4.21
CA ILE A 259 14.55 -14.22 -2.96
C ILE A 259 14.22 -15.72 -2.96
N LEU A 260 14.60 -16.42 -1.89
CA LEU A 260 14.30 -17.83 -1.65
C LEU A 260 12.81 -18.13 -1.44
N GLU A 261 12.40 -19.39 -1.64
CA GLU A 261 10.98 -19.80 -1.72
C GLU A 261 10.20 -19.62 -0.41
N SER A 262 10.89 -19.61 0.73
CA SER A 262 10.31 -19.41 2.07
C SER A 262 9.73 -18.02 2.31
N GLN A 263 10.08 -17.04 1.47
CA GLN A 263 9.53 -15.67 1.52
C GLN A 263 8.39 -15.54 0.49
N THR A 264 7.16 -15.46 0.96
CA THR A 264 5.98 -15.51 0.09
C THR A 264 5.42 -14.13 -0.27
N ALA A 265 5.89 -13.05 0.36
CA ALA A 265 5.37 -11.70 0.13
C ALA A 265 5.94 -11.02 -1.13
N PHE A 266 5.06 -10.30 -1.85
CA PHE A 266 5.36 -9.45 -3.02
C PHE A 266 6.15 -10.09 -4.18
N VAL A 267 6.35 -11.40 -4.17
CA VAL A 267 6.92 -12.17 -5.29
C VAL A 267 5.78 -12.60 -6.21
N LYS A 268 6.01 -12.51 -7.53
CA LYS A 268 5.04 -12.96 -8.52
C LYS A 268 4.78 -14.46 -8.35
N ASP A 269 3.52 -14.85 -8.50
CA ASP A 269 3.07 -16.26 -8.46
C ASP A 269 3.17 -16.95 -7.07
N ARG A 270 3.45 -16.20 -5.99
CA ARG A 270 3.36 -16.68 -4.60
C ARG A 270 2.12 -16.12 -3.91
N GLN A 271 1.42 -16.93 -3.11
CA GLN A 271 0.21 -16.51 -2.40
C GLN A 271 0.46 -16.40 -0.89
N ILE A 272 -0.24 -15.46 -0.25
CA ILE A 272 -0.21 -15.31 1.21
C ILE A 272 -0.68 -16.60 1.94
N LEU A 273 -1.58 -17.35 1.29
CA LEU A 273 -2.16 -18.57 1.84
C LEU A 273 -1.13 -19.72 1.92
N ASP A 274 -0.08 -19.70 1.09
CA ASP A 274 0.90 -20.78 1.03
C ASP A 274 1.63 -20.93 2.38
N GLY A 275 2.12 -19.82 2.94
CA GLY A 275 2.77 -19.81 4.26
C GLY A 275 1.83 -20.21 5.40
N ILE A 276 0.56 -19.80 5.33
CA ILE A 276 -0.45 -20.14 6.35
C ILE A 276 -0.79 -21.63 6.30
N LEU A 277 -0.89 -22.21 5.09
CA LEU A 277 -1.17 -23.62 4.90
C LEU A 277 -0.03 -24.48 5.44
N ILE A 278 1.23 -24.14 5.10
CA ILE A 278 2.41 -24.85 5.60
C ILE A 278 2.47 -24.79 7.14
N ALA A 279 2.24 -23.62 7.73
CA ALA A 279 2.29 -23.45 9.17
C ALA A 279 1.19 -24.26 9.89
N ASN A 280 -0.02 -24.35 9.33
CA ASN A 280 -1.10 -25.17 9.88
C ASN A 280 -0.78 -26.67 9.78
N GLU A 281 -0.32 -27.16 8.62
CA GLU A 281 0.04 -28.57 8.46
C GLU A 281 1.17 -28.98 9.41
N VAL A 282 2.17 -28.12 9.63
CA VAL A 282 3.25 -28.37 10.60
C VAL A 282 2.70 -28.50 12.03
N VAL A 283 1.74 -27.64 12.43
CA VAL A 283 1.12 -27.70 13.75
C VAL A 283 0.27 -28.96 13.91
N ASP A 284 -0.50 -29.31 12.89
CA ASP A 284 -1.38 -30.48 12.91
C ASP A 284 -0.58 -31.79 12.88
N ASP A 285 0.51 -31.86 12.10
CA ASP A 285 1.43 -32.99 12.14
C ASP A 285 2.08 -33.13 13.52
N ALA A 286 2.52 -32.04 14.14
CA ALA A 286 3.10 -32.07 15.49
C ALA A 286 2.10 -32.59 16.51
N ARG A 287 0.84 -32.14 16.46
CA ARG A 287 -0.24 -32.63 17.35
C ARG A 287 -0.51 -34.12 17.14
N ARG A 288 -0.65 -34.56 15.90
CA ARG A 288 -0.96 -35.95 15.52
C ARG A 288 0.16 -36.91 15.89
N SER A 289 1.41 -36.53 15.59
CA SER A 289 2.61 -37.34 15.85
C SER A 289 3.14 -37.19 17.29
N LYS A 290 2.55 -36.30 18.10
CA LYS A 290 3.03 -35.93 19.44
C LYS A 290 4.48 -35.45 19.47
N LYS A 291 4.99 -34.93 18.36
CA LYS A 291 6.32 -34.33 18.26
C LYS A 291 6.33 -32.96 18.93
N GLU A 292 7.43 -32.62 19.58
CA GLU A 292 7.63 -31.30 20.18
C GLU A 292 7.96 -30.29 19.08
N LEU A 293 7.15 -29.24 18.97
CA LEU A 293 7.32 -28.16 18.00
C LEU A 293 7.37 -26.82 18.73
N MET A 294 8.34 -26.00 18.35
CA MET A 294 8.51 -24.63 18.79
C MET A 294 8.28 -23.69 17.61
N LEU A 295 7.39 -22.72 17.80
CA LEU A 295 7.06 -21.67 16.86
C LEU A 295 7.45 -20.33 17.47
N PHE A 296 8.30 -19.56 16.79
CA PHE A 296 8.69 -18.24 17.23
C PHE A 296 8.31 -17.19 16.19
N LYS A 297 7.28 -16.40 16.50
CA LYS A 297 6.86 -15.26 15.69
C LYS A 297 7.71 -14.05 16.07
N VAL A 298 8.46 -13.55 15.09
CA VAL A 298 9.32 -12.37 15.21
C VAL A 298 8.51 -11.13 14.81
N ASP A 299 8.65 -10.05 15.57
CA ASP A 299 8.10 -8.72 15.26
C ASP A 299 9.27 -7.75 15.06
N PHE A 300 9.29 -6.98 13.96
CA PHE A 300 10.32 -5.98 13.70
C PHE A 300 9.82 -4.57 14.02
N GLU A 301 10.67 -3.76 14.65
CA GLU A 301 10.37 -2.35 14.88
C GLU A 301 10.55 -1.54 13.61
N LYS A 302 9.50 -0.85 13.17
CA LYS A 302 9.55 0.11 12.05
C LYS A 302 10.36 -0.45 10.87
N ALA A 303 9.96 -1.64 10.41
CA ALA A 303 10.66 -2.47 9.44
C ALA A 303 11.17 -1.70 8.21
N TYR A 304 10.41 -0.74 7.68
CA TYR A 304 10.79 0.02 6.49
C TYR A 304 11.72 1.21 6.78
N ASP A 305 11.74 1.70 8.02
CA ASP A 305 12.48 2.92 8.40
C ASP A 305 13.88 2.62 8.97
N SER A 306 14.15 1.35 9.31
CA SER A 306 15.31 0.96 10.14
C SER A 306 16.41 0.22 9.37
N VAL A 307 16.20 -0.09 8.08
CA VAL A 307 17.16 -0.82 7.26
C VAL A 307 18.37 0.07 6.96
N ASP A 308 19.57 -0.48 7.16
CA ASP A 308 20.82 0.18 6.81
C ASP A 308 21.12 0.07 5.31
N TRP A 309 21.44 1.21 4.70
CA TRP A 309 21.86 1.30 3.31
C TRP A 309 23.22 0.64 3.07
N GLY A 310 24.16 0.76 4.02
CA GLY A 310 25.47 0.13 3.93
C GLY A 310 25.36 -1.39 3.88
N TYR A 311 24.45 -1.96 4.66
CA TYR A 311 24.12 -3.38 4.62
C TYR A 311 23.55 -3.83 3.26
N LEU A 312 22.60 -3.09 2.69
CA LEU A 312 22.03 -3.41 1.38
C LEU A 312 23.08 -3.33 0.26
N ASP A 313 23.94 -2.31 0.29
CA ASP A 313 25.03 -2.14 -0.67
C ASP A 313 26.09 -3.25 -0.52
N ALA A 314 26.47 -3.63 0.71
CA ALA A 314 27.38 -4.74 0.92
C ALA A 314 26.78 -6.09 0.49
N SER A 315 25.46 -6.27 0.63
CA SER A 315 24.78 -7.54 0.28
C SER A 315 24.53 -7.67 -1.23
N TYR A 316 24.25 -6.56 -1.93
CA TYR A 316 23.82 -6.59 -3.34
C TYR A 316 24.50 -5.59 -4.28
N GLY A 317 25.35 -4.69 -3.78
CA GLY A 317 26.08 -3.68 -4.56
C GLY A 317 27.03 -4.31 -5.58
N GLU A 318 27.81 -5.32 -5.18
CA GLU A 318 28.63 -6.12 -6.12
C GLU A 318 27.80 -7.06 -7.02
N ASN A 319 26.55 -7.34 -6.63
CA ASN A 319 25.65 -8.27 -7.33
C ASN A 319 24.76 -7.59 -8.38
N GLY A 320 25.00 -6.31 -8.69
CA GLY A 320 24.39 -5.63 -9.84
C GLY A 320 23.16 -4.76 -9.56
N LEU A 321 22.87 -4.41 -8.29
CA LEU A 321 21.80 -3.45 -7.93
C LEU A 321 22.26 -2.00 -7.56
N PRO A 322 23.43 -1.48 -7.99
CA PRO A 322 24.09 -0.35 -7.31
C PRO A 322 23.38 1.01 -7.38
N ASN A 323 22.35 1.20 -8.22
CA ASN A 323 21.67 2.50 -8.38
C ASN A 323 20.16 2.47 -8.09
N LEU A 324 19.59 1.31 -7.74
CA LEU A 324 18.17 1.15 -7.44
C LEU A 324 17.86 1.36 -5.95
N VAL A 325 18.86 1.16 -5.10
CA VAL A 325 18.68 1.03 -3.66
C VAL A 325 18.49 2.39 -2.98
N GLU A 326 19.14 3.47 -3.43
CA GLU A 326 19.14 4.78 -2.73
C GLU A 326 17.80 5.56 -2.74
N GLU A 327 16.71 5.03 -3.32
CA GLU A 327 15.44 5.75 -3.51
C GLU A 327 14.28 5.10 -2.74
N GLY A 328 14.14 5.49 -1.47
CA GLY A 328 13.43 4.73 -0.43
C GLY A 328 11.91 4.72 -0.36
N ASP A 329 11.11 5.37 -1.22
CA ASP A 329 9.65 5.43 -0.95
C ASP A 329 8.80 4.37 -1.71
N PRO A 330 8.82 4.25 -3.05
CA PRO A 330 8.03 3.21 -3.76
C PRO A 330 8.72 1.86 -3.91
N LEU A 331 10.03 1.79 -3.64
CA LEU A 331 10.80 0.54 -3.59
C LEU A 331 10.84 -0.09 -2.20
N SER A 332 10.33 0.60 -1.16
CA SER A 332 10.39 0.16 0.23
C SER A 332 9.96 -1.29 0.48
N PRO A 333 8.92 -1.86 -0.17
CA PRO A 333 8.58 -3.26 0.03
C PRO A 333 9.67 -4.21 -0.46
N PHE A 334 10.26 -3.93 -1.62
CA PHE A 334 11.31 -4.77 -2.20
C PHE A 334 12.65 -4.60 -1.48
N LEU A 335 12.97 -3.39 -1.03
CA LEU A 335 14.17 -3.14 -0.24
C LEU A 335 14.11 -3.87 1.10
N PHE A 336 12.94 -3.85 1.75
CA PHE A 336 12.73 -4.65 2.95
C PHE A 336 12.89 -6.15 2.67
N LEU A 337 12.33 -6.66 1.57
CA LEU A 337 12.47 -8.06 1.21
C LEU A 337 13.94 -8.46 1.02
N LEU A 338 14.71 -7.63 0.30
CA LEU A 338 16.14 -7.86 0.12
C LEU A 338 16.89 -7.84 1.46
N ALA A 339 16.49 -6.95 2.39
CA ALA A 339 17.08 -6.92 3.73
C ALA A 339 16.71 -8.15 4.57
N ALA A 340 15.45 -8.57 4.52
CA ALA A 340 14.94 -9.75 5.21
C ALA A 340 15.55 -11.06 4.69
N GLU A 341 15.99 -11.09 3.44
CA GLU A 341 16.76 -12.21 2.86
C GLU A 341 18.05 -12.46 3.64
N GLY A 342 18.64 -11.44 4.27
CA GLY A 342 19.76 -11.60 5.18
C GLY A 342 19.47 -12.57 6.32
N LEU A 343 18.28 -12.48 6.91
CA LEU A 343 17.88 -13.38 7.98
C LEU A 343 17.72 -14.81 7.45
N HIS A 344 17.21 -14.97 6.23
CA HIS A 344 17.14 -16.26 5.56
C HIS A 344 18.52 -16.91 5.42
N VAL A 345 19.49 -16.19 4.83
CA VAL A 345 20.86 -16.69 4.62
C VAL A 345 21.53 -17.09 5.93
N LEU A 346 21.29 -16.32 7.01
CA LEU A 346 21.78 -16.69 8.34
C LEU A 346 21.12 -17.96 8.88
N MET A 347 19.81 -18.12 8.67
CA MET A 347 19.10 -19.33 9.10
C MET A 347 19.57 -20.57 8.34
N GLU A 348 19.84 -20.47 7.04
CA GLU A 348 20.45 -21.57 6.26
C GLU A 348 21.83 -21.93 6.81
N ALA A 349 22.70 -20.94 7.02
CA ALA A 349 24.03 -21.17 7.59
C ALA A 349 23.98 -21.84 8.97
N MET A 350 22.98 -21.51 9.80
CA MET A 350 22.75 -22.17 11.09
C MET A 350 22.31 -23.62 10.93
N VAL A 351 21.46 -23.92 9.96
CA VAL A 351 21.01 -25.29 9.66
C VAL A 351 22.17 -26.13 9.14
N GLU A 352 22.96 -25.61 8.20
CA GLU A 352 24.16 -26.28 7.67
C GLU A 352 25.21 -26.53 8.74
N SER A 353 25.37 -25.58 9.67
CA SER A 353 26.28 -25.71 10.82
C SER A 353 25.74 -26.57 11.96
N ASN A 354 24.55 -27.18 11.80
CA ASN A 354 23.86 -27.97 12.84
C ASN A 354 23.58 -27.20 14.15
N LEU A 355 23.52 -25.87 14.10
CA LEU A 355 23.16 -25.00 15.24
C LEU A 355 21.65 -24.85 15.38
N PHE A 356 20.91 -25.04 14.28
CA PHE A 356 19.47 -25.00 14.22
C PHE A 356 18.93 -26.25 13.54
N THR A 357 17.84 -26.82 14.08
CA THR A 357 17.13 -27.94 13.46
C THR A 357 15.70 -27.53 13.21
N GLY A 358 15.35 -27.35 11.93
CA GLY A 358 13.98 -27.08 11.50
C GLY A 358 13.03 -28.23 11.84
N TYR A 359 11.74 -27.97 11.77
CA TYR A 359 10.73 -29.00 11.97
C TYR A 359 10.64 -29.90 10.74
N ARG A 360 10.67 -31.23 10.92
CA ARG A 360 10.56 -32.20 9.83
C ARG A 360 9.15 -32.78 9.76
N VAL A 361 8.48 -32.51 8.65
CA VAL A 361 7.17 -33.05 8.30
C VAL A 361 7.38 -34.36 7.54
N ASP A 362 6.58 -35.38 7.86
CA ASP A 362 6.67 -36.75 7.32
C ASP A 362 7.92 -37.54 7.81
N GLU A 363 7.78 -38.87 7.88
CA GLU A 363 8.84 -39.81 8.24
C GLU A 363 9.45 -40.50 7.01
N THR A 364 8.73 -40.54 5.89
CA THR A 364 9.11 -41.28 4.68
C THR A 364 9.86 -40.42 3.66
N ASP A 365 9.45 -39.17 3.46
CA ASP A 365 10.16 -38.15 2.68
C ASP A 365 10.21 -36.83 3.47
N PRO A 366 11.20 -36.66 4.37
CA PRO A 366 11.16 -35.62 5.37
C PRO A 366 11.40 -34.23 4.77
N VAL A 367 10.35 -33.41 4.73
CA VAL A 367 10.45 -32.00 4.37
C VAL A 367 10.76 -31.18 5.62
N SER A 368 11.90 -30.50 5.63
CA SER A 368 12.34 -29.67 6.76
C SER A 368 11.93 -28.22 6.57
N VAL A 369 11.10 -27.70 7.47
CA VAL A 369 10.68 -26.29 7.50
C VAL A 369 11.35 -25.62 8.70
N SER A 370 12.25 -24.67 8.43
CA SER A 370 12.95 -23.91 9.48
C SER A 370 12.34 -22.53 9.73
N HIS A 371 11.78 -21.91 8.70
CA HIS A 371 11.17 -20.59 8.80
C HIS A 371 10.23 -20.31 7.62
N LEU A 372 9.30 -19.39 7.84
CA LEU A 372 8.35 -18.87 6.87
C LEU A 372 8.33 -17.34 7.01
N GLN A 373 8.41 -16.63 5.89
CA GLN A 373 8.41 -15.18 5.88
C GLN A 373 7.31 -14.66 4.96
N PHE A 374 6.65 -13.61 5.43
CA PHE A 374 5.76 -12.78 4.63
C PHE A 374 6.02 -11.31 4.98
N ALA A 375 6.91 -10.67 4.22
CA ALA A 375 7.41 -9.34 4.53
C ALA A 375 7.90 -9.29 5.99
N ASP A 376 7.38 -8.39 6.82
CA ASP A 376 7.78 -8.21 8.21
C ASP A 376 7.26 -9.31 9.16
N ASP A 377 6.27 -10.10 8.76
CA ASP A 377 5.77 -11.24 9.55
C ASP A 377 6.68 -12.48 9.32
N THR A 378 7.63 -12.69 10.23
CA THR A 378 8.53 -13.87 10.22
C THR A 378 8.12 -14.89 11.27
N LEU A 379 8.00 -16.15 10.87
CA LEU A 379 7.72 -17.30 11.73
C LEU A 379 8.86 -18.31 11.65
N LEU A 380 9.57 -18.55 12.76
CA LEU A 380 10.64 -19.55 12.85
C LEU A 380 10.09 -20.83 13.46
N LEU A 381 10.41 -21.98 12.87
CA LEU A 381 9.93 -23.30 13.26
C LEU A 381 11.11 -24.20 13.60
N GLY A 382 11.10 -24.77 14.80
CA GLY A 382 12.18 -25.65 15.25
C GLY A 382 11.74 -26.64 16.32
N THR A 383 12.65 -27.54 16.69
CA THR A 383 12.42 -28.49 17.78
C THR A 383 12.71 -27.87 19.14
N LYS A 384 12.17 -28.48 20.21
CA LYS A 384 12.46 -28.06 21.58
C LYS A 384 13.93 -28.32 21.92
N SER A 385 14.72 -27.26 22.02
CA SER A 385 16.11 -27.35 22.49
C SER A 385 16.60 -26.03 23.06
N TRP A 386 17.30 -26.10 24.20
CA TRP A 386 17.97 -24.93 24.79
C TRP A 386 19.11 -24.40 23.91
N ALA A 387 19.73 -25.24 23.10
CA ALA A 387 20.72 -24.80 22.12
C ALA A 387 20.05 -23.96 21.04
N ILE A 388 18.92 -24.43 20.51
CA ILE A 388 18.11 -23.72 19.50
C ILE A 388 17.64 -22.37 20.03
N VAL A 389 17.11 -22.31 21.27
CA VAL A 389 16.68 -21.05 21.89
C VAL A 389 17.80 -20.02 21.96
N ARG A 390 19.01 -20.43 22.38
CA ARG A 390 20.17 -19.51 22.43
C ARG A 390 20.65 -19.12 21.04
N ALA A 391 20.65 -20.07 20.10
CA ALA A 391 21.07 -19.85 18.72
C ALA A 391 20.13 -18.86 18.02
N LEU A 392 18.81 -18.99 18.21
CA LEU A 392 17.81 -18.04 17.73
C LEU A 392 18.04 -16.62 18.28
N ARG A 393 18.32 -16.49 19.58
CA ARG A 393 18.62 -15.18 20.15
C ARG A 393 19.88 -14.58 19.53
N ALA A 394 20.94 -15.38 19.40
CA ALA A 394 22.20 -14.93 18.85
C ALA A 394 22.06 -14.46 17.39
N VAL A 395 21.36 -15.23 16.55
CA VAL A 395 21.18 -14.88 15.13
C VAL A 395 20.32 -13.65 14.94
N LEU A 396 19.26 -13.47 15.74
CA LEU A 396 18.39 -12.30 15.64
C LEU A 396 19.11 -11.01 16.07
N VAL A 397 19.92 -11.08 17.14
CA VAL A 397 20.77 -9.95 17.56
C VAL A 397 21.86 -9.65 16.53
N LEU A 398 22.47 -10.70 15.95
CA LEU A 398 23.45 -10.53 14.88
C LEU A 398 22.82 -9.88 13.65
N PHE A 399 21.64 -10.36 13.23
CA PHE A 399 20.87 -9.80 12.12
C PHE A 399 20.51 -8.34 12.36
N GLU A 400 20.04 -7.99 13.55
CA GLU A 400 19.76 -6.59 13.94
C GLU A 400 21.02 -5.73 13.84
N THR A 401 22.15 -6.23 14.33
CA THR A 401 23.43 -5.50 14.32
C THR A 401 23.96 -5.28 12.89
N MET A 402 23.76 -6.25 11.99
CA MET A 402 24.18 -6.15 10.59
C MET A 402 23.22 -5.27 9.78
N SER A 403 21.94 -5.62 9.75
CA SER A 403 20.93 -5.01 8.86
C SER A 403 20.34 -3.70 9.38
N GLY A 404 20.37 -3.47 10.69
CA GLY A 404 19.69 -2.34 11.34
C GLY A 404 18.23 -2.58 11.66
N LEU A 405 17.65 -3.67 11.16
CA LEU A 405 16.30 -4.08 11.48
C LEU A 405 16.22 -4.55 12.93
N LYS A 406 15.65 -3.69 13.78
CA LYS A 406 15.48 -3.97 15.20
C LYS A 406 14.39 -4.99 15.45
N VAL A 407 14.68 -5.99 16.27
CA VAL A 407 13.71 -7.00 16.65
C VAL A 407 12.96 -6.53 17.91
N ASN A 408 11.65 -6.44 17.82
CA ASN A 408 10.79 -6.16 18.97
C ASN A 408 10.54 -7.45 19.75
N PHE A 409 11.48 -7.82 20.62
CA PHE A 409 11.35 -9.03 21.44
C PHE A 409 10.10 -8.98 22.34
N ASN A 410 9.72 -7.80 22.86
CA ASN A 410 8.55 -7.63 23.71
C ASN A 410 7.22 -7.91 22.97
N LYS A 411 7.15 -7.65 21.67
CA LYS A 411 5.98 -7.96 20.85
C LYS A 411 6.04 -9.36 20.23
N SER A 412 7.24 -9.89 20.02
CA SER A 412 7.48 -11.25 19.55
C SER A 412 6.86 -12.31 20.47
N LEU A 413 6.51 -13.46 19.88
CA LEU A 413 5.69 -14.48 20.52
C LEU A 413 6.29 -15.88 20.34
N LEU A 414 6.51 -16.58 21.46
CA LEU A 414 6.93 -17.98 21.48
C LEU A 414 5.75 -18.89 21.79
N VAL A 415 5.48 -19.85 20.92
CA VAL A 415 4.38 -20.82 21.04
C VAL A 415 4.96 -22.23 20.99
N GLY A 416 4.50 -23.11 21.88
CA GLY A 416 4.91 -24.51 21.92
C GLY A 416 3.75 -25.47 21.63
N VAL A 417 4.01 -26.54 20.88
CA VAL A 417 3.10 -27.67 20.66
C VAL A 417 3.72 -28.90 21.29
N ASN A 418 2.96 -29.58 22.15
CA ASN A 418 3.45 -30.72 22.95
C ASN A 418 4.66 -30.38 23.85
N ILE A 419 4.86 -29.11 24.19
CA ILE A 419 5.93 -28.65 25.07
C ILE A 419 5.32 -28.24 26.42
N PRO A 420 5.91 -28.63 27.56
CA PRO A 420 5.45 -28.19 28.88
C PRO A 420 5.51 -26.66 29.07
N ASP A 421 4.44 -26.09 29.62
CA ASP A 421 4.33 -24.64 29.89
C ASP A 421 5.47 -24.08 30.75
N SER A 422 5.99 -24.88 31.70
CA SER A 422 7.13 -24.49 32.54
C SER A 422 8.38 -24.22 31.71
N TRP A 423 8.72 -25.13 30.81
CA TRP A 423 9.86 -24.97 29.91
C TRP A 423 9.64 -23.81 28.93
N LEU A 424 8.42 -23.66 28.41
CA LEU A 424 8.08 -22.60 27.47
C LEU A 424 8.24 -21.20 28.12
N GLY A 425 7.85 -21.04 29.38
CA GLY A 425 8.05 -19.82 30.15
C GLY A 425 9.52 -19.45 30.37
N GLU A 426 10.35 -20.43 30.72
CA GLU A 426 11.80 -20.23 30.86
C GLU A 426 12.46 -19.90 29.51
N ALA A 427 12.07 -20.59 28.43
CA ALA A 427 12.56 -20.33 27.08
C ALA A 427 12.19 -18.92 26.58
N ALA A 428 10.93 -18.50 26.80
CA ALA A 428 10.49 -17.15 26.46
C ALA A 428 11.23 -16.07 27.26
N SER A 429 11.52 -16.33 28.54
CA SER A 429 12.35 -15.44 29.36
C SER A 429 13.79 -15.33 28.81
N ALA A 430 14.35 -16.44 28.34
CA ALA A 430 15.68 -16.46 27.72
C ALA A 430 15.74 -15.73 26.37
N LEU A 431 14.65 -15.75 25.59
CA LEU A 431 14.47 -14.96 24.35
C LEU A 431 14.05 -13.52 24.61
N CYS A 432 13.64 -13.18 25.84
CA CYS A 432 13.03 -11.91 26.20
C CYS A 432 11.72 -11.61 25.46
N CYS A 433 10.90 -12.64 25.21
CA CYS A 433 9.65 -12.53 24.46
C CYS A 433 8.42 -12.98 25.25
N ARG A 434 7.23 -12.80 24.67
CA ARG A 434 5.98 -13.26 25.27
C ARG A 434 5.74 -14.75 24.99
N VAL A 435 5.09 -15.41 25.94
CA VAL A 435 4.55 -16.77 25.74
C VAL A 435 3.18 -16.65 25.08
N GLY A 436 2.98 -17.36 23.97
CA GLY A 436 1.71 -17.50 23.29
C GLY A 436 1.08 -18.86 23.49
N LYS A 437 -0.16 -19.01 23.01
CA LYS A 437 -0.92 -20.26 23.03
C LYS A 437 -1.57 -20.48 21.68
N ILE A 438 -1.84 -21.74 21.35
CA ILE A 438 -2.60 -22.10 20.16
C ILE A 438 -4.10 -22.11 20.50
N PRO A 439 -4.98 -21.60 19.61
CA PRO A 439 -4.67 -20.94 18.33
C PRO A 439 -4.17 -19.50 18.48
N PHE A 440 -3.34 -19.05 17.54
CA PHE A 440 -2.85 -17.66 17.46
C PHE A 440 -3.02 -17.09 16.05
N LEU A 441 -3.04 -15.76 15.94
CA LEU A 441 -3.18 -15.06 14.66
C LEU A 441 -1.84 -14.91 13.92
N TYR A 442 -1.82 -15.34 12.65
CA TYR A 442 -0.73 -15.12 11.71
C TYR A 442 -1.33 -14.74 10.35
N LEU A 443 -0.90 -13.61 9.79
CA LEU A 443 -1.41 -13.10 8.50
C LEU A 443 -2.94 -12.96 8.43
N GLY A 444 -3.57 -12.66 9.57
CA GLY A 444 -5.02 -12.47 9.70
C GLY A 444 -5.84 -13.77 9.87
N LEU A 445 -5.21 -14.94 9.84
CA LEU A 445 -5.86 -16.23 10.07
C LEU A 445 -5.33 -16.91 11.34
N LEU A 446 -6.14 -17.81 11.90
CA LEU A 446 -5.76 -18.60 13.08
C LEU A 446 -4.90 -19.79 12.65
N ILE A 447 -3.74 -19.94 13.28
CA ILE A 447 -2.91 -21.14 13.19
C ILE A 447 -3.31 -22.11 14.30
N GLY A 448 -3.54 -23.37 13.94
CA GLY A 448 -3.87 -24.46 14.86
C GLY A 448 -5.26 -24.33 15.51
N GLY A 449 -6.19 -23.62 14.85
CA GLY A 449 -7.61 -23.67 15.20
C GLY A 449 -8.20 -25.05 14.88
N ASP A 450 -9.25 -25.45 15.61
CA ASP A 450 -10.07 -26.57 15.15
C ASP A 450 -10.85 -26.11 13.89
N PRO A 451 -10.86 -26.92 12.81
CA PRO A 451 -11.49 -26.56 11.53
C PRO A 451 -13.00 -26.35 11.59
#